data_AF-A0A822J9Y2-F1
#
_entry.id   AF-A0A822J9Y2-F1
#
_cell.length_a   1.000
_cell.length_b   1.000
_cell.length_c   1.000
_cell.angle_alpha   90.00
_cell.angle_beta   90.00
_cell.angle_gamma   90.00
#
_symmetry.space_group_name_H-M   'P 1'
#
loop_
_entity.id
_entity.type
_entity.pdbx_description
1 polymer ?
#
loop_
_entity_poly.entity_id
_entity_poly.type
_entity_poly.pdbx_seq_one_letter_code
_entity_poly.pdbx_strand_id
1 'polypeptide(L)'
;MNKINTVVLDRNIKINNLNIYYQEAGQGEPILLLHGWPTSSFVWRKVIKPLAEAGHVIAPDCHHYLQEEKPDDVNRNKLEFLRNT
;
A
#
# COMPACT_ATOMS: atom_id res chain seq x y z
N MET A 1 -12.36 25.43 -4.32
CA MET A 1 -12.20 23.97 -4.17
C MET A 1 -12.18 23.66 -2.69
N ASN A 2 -13.20 22.97 -2.18
CA ASN A 2 -13.19 22.51 -0.79
C ASN A 2 -12.06 21.51 -0.64
N LYS A 3 -11.03 21.83 0.14
CA LYS A 3 -10.06 20.84 0.58
C LYS A 3 -10.80 19.88 1.50
N ILE A 4 -11.26 18.77 0.94
CA ILE A 4 -11.69 17.63 1.75
C ILE A 4 -10.46 17.30 2.59
N ASN A 5 -10.61 17.34 3.91
CA ASN A 5 -9.50 17.05 4.81
C ASN A 5 -9.29 15.52 4.77
N THR A 6 -8.63 15.04 3.72
CA THR A 6 -8.37 13.62 3.53
C THR A 6 -7.51 13.11 4.68
N VAL A 7 -8.10 12.25 5.48
CA VAL A 7 -7.43 11.52 6.56
C VAL A 7 -6.66 10.37 5.92
N VAL A 8 -5.38 10.25 6.28
CA VAL A 8 -4.57 9.08 5.95
C VAL A 8 -4.59 8.19 7.17
N LEU A 9 -4.94 6.92 6.97
CA LEU A 9 -5.08 5.93 8.02
C LEU A 9 -3.91 4.96 7.95
N ASP A 10 -3.32 4.69 9.12
CA ASP A 10 -2.34 3.65 9.30
C ASP A 10 -3.06 2.33 9.59
N ARG A 11 -2.70 1.28 8.86
CA ARG A 11 -3.35 -0.03 8.91
C ARG A 11 -2.33 -1.16 8.98
N ASN A 12 -2.79 -2.31 9.45
CA ASN A 12 -2.06 -3.56 9.41
C ASN A 12 -2.99 -4.66 8.93
N ILE A 13 -2.48 -5.57 8.11
CA ILE A 13 -3.19 -6.78 7.69
C ILE A 13 -2.27 -8.00 7.82
N LYS A 14 -2.81 -9.08 8.37
CA LYS A 14 -2.10 -10.36 8.45
C LYS A 14 -2.38 -11.17 7.19
N ILE A 15 -1.34 -11.45 6.41
CA ILE A 15 -1.37 -12.31 5.22
C ILE A 15 -0.37 -13.44 5.43
N ASN A 16 -0.85 -14.69 5.45
CA ASN A 16 -0.05 -15.85 5.87
C ASN A 16 0.65 -15.60 7.21
N ASN A 17 1.98 -15.66 7.21
CA ASN A 17 2.83 -15.41 8.38
C ASN A 17 3.40 -13.99 8.42
N LEU A 18 2.94 -13.10 7.53
CA LEU A 18 3.39 -11.71 7.43
C LEU A 18 2.34 -10.78 8.04
N ASN A 19 2.81 -9.79 8.79
CA ASN A 19 2.01 -8.63 9.17
C ASN A 19 2.44 -7.45 8.29
N ILE A 20 1.57 -7.01 7.40
CA ILE A 20 1.85 -5.97 6.41
C ILE A 20 1.24 -4.66 6.91
N TYR A 21 2.10 -3.69 7.19
CA TYR A 21 1.68 -2.31 7.41
C TYR A 21 1.32 -1.66 6.07
N TYR A 22 0.31 -0.81 6.04
CA TYR A 22 -0.02 0.01 4.89
C TYR A 22 -0.69 1.32 5.29
N GLN A 23 -0.54 2.34 4.44
CA GLN A 23 -1.31 3.58 4.52
C GLN A 23 -2.50 3.53 3.58
N GLU A 24 -3.63 4.05 4.03
CA GLU A 24 -4.91 4.03 3.33
C GLU A 24 -5.55 5.43 3.32
N ALA A 25 -6.08 5.87 2.18
CA ALA A 25 -6.81 7.14 2.08
C ALA A 25 -7.81 7.13 0.92
N GLY A 26 -8.86 7.96 1.01
CA GLY A 26 -9.84 8.09 -0.07
C GLY A 26 -10.81 6.90 -0.15
N GLN A 27 -11.62 6.87 -1.20
CA GLN A 27 -12.66 5.88 -1.48
C GLN A 27 -12.84 5.77 -3.01
N GLY A 28 -13.45 4.68 -3.49
CA GLY A 28 -13.69 4.45 -4.93
C GLY A 28 -12.73 3.44 -5.54
N GLU A 29 -12.40 3.61 -6.82
CA GLU A 29 -11.51 2.69 -7.55
C GLU A 29 -10.11 2.61 -6.90
N PRO A 30 -9.52 1.41 -6.74
CA PRO A 30 -8.28 1.23 -6.01
C PRO A 30 -7.07 1.77 -6.77
N ILE A 31 -6.21 2.51 -6.05
CA ILE A 31 -4.93 3.04 -6.51
C ILE A 31 -3.82 2.46 -5.62
N LEU A 32 -3.03 1.54 -6.18
CA LEU A 32 -1.93 0.88 -5.46
C LEU A 32 -0.61 1.64 -5.65
N LEU A 33 0.03 2.04 -4.56
CA LEU A 33 1.34 2.69 -4.56
C LEU A 33 2.42 1.76 -4.02
N LEU A 34 3.31 1.31 -4.92
CA LEU A 34 4.41 0.41 -4.59
C LEU A 34 5.72 1.17 -4.49
N HIS A 35 6.34 1.16 -3.32
CA HIS A 35 7.67 1.71 -3.12
C HIS A 35 8.76 0.70 -3.52
N GLY A 36 10.00 1.18 -3.69
CA GLY A 36 11.16 0.33 -3.98
C GLY A 36 12.01 0.02 -2.75
N TRP A 37 13.12 -0.68 -2.96
CA TRP A 37 14.21 -0.82 -1.99
C TRP A 37 15.19 0.36 -2.12
N PRO A 38 15.74 0.94 -1.03
CA PRO A 38 15.51 0.67 0.38
C PRO A 38 14.55 1.70 1.00
N THR A 39 13.28 1.68 0.60
CA THR A 39 12.28 2.67 1.02
C THR A 39 11.03 2.04 1.62
N SER A 40 10.08 2.86 2.09
CA SER A 40 8.77 2.47 2.62
C SER A 40 7.65 3.33 2.00
N SER A 41 6.39 3.03 2.31
CA SER A 41 5.20 3.82 1.97
C SER A 41 5.34 5.32 2.26
N PHE A 42 6.21 5.72 3.20
CA PHE A 42 6.50 7.12 3.53
C PHE A 42 6.97 7.98 2.34
N VAL A 43 7.52 7.36 1.28
CA VAL A 43 7.86 8.08 0.03
C VAL A 43 6.62 8.75 -0.59
N TRP A 44 5.44 8.20 -0.35
CA TRP A 44 4.17 8.67 -0.90
C TRP A 44 3.44 9.71 -0.05
N ARG A 45 3.98 10.13 1.10
CA ARG A 45 3.33 11.07 2.04
C ARG A 45 2.84 12.39 1.41
N LYS A 46 3.47 12.82 0.30
CA LYS A 46 3.11 14.04 -0.44
C LYS A 46 2.07 13.83 -1.53
N VAL A 47 1.85 12.58 -1.97
CA VAL A 47 0.95 12.25 -3.09
C VAL A 47 -0.30 11.48 -2.67
N ILE A 48 -0.28 10.81 -1.51
CA ILE A 48 -1.42 10.02 -1.02
C ILE A 48 -2.69 10.84 -0.89
N LYS A 49 -2.60 12.07 -0.34
CA LYS A 49 -3.77 12.94 -0.18
C LYS A 49 -4.33 13.45 -1.50
N PRO A 50 -3.51 13.99 -2.44
CA PRO A 50 -4.00 14.34 -3.78
C PRO A 50 -4.63 13.16 -4.54
N LEU A 51 -4.03 11.97 -4.47
CA LEU A 51 -4.56 10.80 -5.19
C LEU A 51 -5.86 10.27 -4.57
N ALA A 52 -6.06 10.46 -3.26
CA ALA A 52 -7.28 10.09 -2.58
C ALA A 52 -8.51 10.90 -3.01
N GLU A 53 -8.32 12.01 -3.72
CA GLU A 53 -9.42 12.73 -4.38
C GLU A 53 -9.91 11.99 -5.64
N ALA A 54 -9.09 11.10 -6.22
CA ALA A 54 -9.37 10.36 -7.44
C ALA A 54 -9.76 8.88 -7.20
N GLY A 55 -9.46 8.31 -6.02
CA GLY A 55 -9.76 6.92 -5.72
C GLY A 55 -9.36 6.48 -4.32
N HIS A 56 -9.46 5.18 -4.07
CA HIS A 56 -9.05 4.53 -2.82
C HIS A 56 -7.56 4.18 -2.88
N VAL A 57 -6.72 4.97 -2.21
CA VAL A 57 -5.27 4.80 -2.24
C VAL A 57 -4.81 3.82 -1.17
N ILE A 58 -4.01 2.84 -1.58
CA ILE A 58 -3.41 1.81 -0.72
C ILE A 58 -1.89 1.82 -0.96
N ALA A 59 -1.12 2.06 0.10
CA ALA A 59 0.35 2.13 0.05
C ALA A 59 0.97 1.15 1.09
N PRO A 60 1.19 -0.12 0.72
CA PRO A 60 1.77 -1.11 1.62
C PRO A 60 3.29 -0.99 1.77
N ASP A 61 3.77 -1.32 2.97
CA ASP A 61 5.18 -1.64 3.22
C ASP A 61 5.42 -3.09 2.82
N CYS A 62 5.77 -3.29 1.55
CA CYS A 62 6.11 -4.62 1.06
C CYS A 62 7.44 -5.06 1.69
N HIS A 63 7.43 -6.22 2.35
CA HIS A 63 8.66 -6.87 2.77
C HIS A 63 9.43 -7.25 1.50
N HIS A 64 10.50 -6.52 1.24
CA HIS A 64 11.43 -6.81 0.15
C HIS A 64 12.26 -8.03 0.53
N TYR A 65 11.68 -9.23 0.45
CA TYR A 65 12.53 -10.36 0.09
C TYR A 65 13.16 -10.00 -1.25
N LEU A 66 14.47 -10.23 -1.42
CA LEU A 66 15.12 -10.07 -2.71
C LEU A 66 14.25 -10.81 -3.72
N GLN A 67 13.60 -10.08 -4.63
CA GLN A 67 12.61 -10.63 -5.56
C GLN A 67 13.23 -11.78 -6.39
N GLU A 68 14.56 -11.79 -6.50
CA GLU A 68 15.39 -12.81 -7.12
C GLU A 68 15.55 -14.10 -6.29
N GLU A 69 15.49 -14.05 -4.96
CA GLU A 69 15.71 -15.23 -4.10
C GLU A 69 14.45 -16.11 -3.95
N LYS A 70 13.25 -15.50 -3.92
CA LYS A 70 11.96 -16.20 -3.76
C LYS A 70 10.80 -15.52 -4.51
N PRO A 71 10.86 -15.44 -5.85
CA PRO A 71 9.87 -14.71 -6.65
C PRO A 71 8.44 -15.20 -6.45
N ASP A 72 8.22 -16.51 -6.37
CA ASP A 72 6.88 -17.09 -6.26
C ASP A 72 6.22 -16.79 -4.92
N ASP A 73 6.96 -16.85 -3.82
CA ASP A 73 6.45 -16.54 -2.49
C ASP A 73 6.12 -15.05 -2.37
N VAL A 74 6.99 -14.18 -2.89
CA VAL A 74 6.77 -12.73 -2.92
C VAL A 74 5.51 -12.39 -3.73
N ASN A 75 5.40 -12.95 -4.94
CA ASN A 75 4.26 -12.71 -5.81
C ASN A 75 2.96 -13.23 -5.19
N ARG A 76 2.97 -14.42 -4.57
CA ARG A 76 1.80 -14.99 -3.88
C ARG A 76 1.32 -14.08 -2.75
N ASN A 77 2.21 -13.69 -1.84
CA ASN A 77 1.86 -12.83 -0.71
C ASN A 77 1.33 -11.47 -1.18
N LYS A 78 1.90 -10.90 -2.25
CA LYS A 78 1.43 -9.65 -2.85
C LYS A 78 0.03 -9.80 -3.45
N LEU A 79 -0.24 -10.88 -4.17
CA LEU A 79 -1.56 -11.15 -4.71
C LEU A 79 -2.60 -11.39 -3.62
N GLU A 80 -2.23 -12.07 -2.54
CA GLU A 80 -3.12 -12.27 -1.39
C GLU A 80 -3.40 -10.96 -0.65
N PHE A 81 -2.42 -10.09 -0.48
CA PHE A 81 -2.65 -8.73 0.03
C PHE A 81 -3.70 -8.01 -0.82
N LEU A 82 -3.52 -7.97 -2.15
CA LEU A 82 -4.43 -7.29 -3.07
C LEU A 82 -5.86 -7.86 -3.10
N ARG A 83 -6.04 -9.12 -2.68
CA ARG A 83 -7.37 -9.74 -2.58
C ARG A 83 -8.09 -9.44 -1.28
N ASN A 84 -7.36 -8.99 -0.25
CA ASN A 84 -7.88 -8.82 1.11
C ASN A 84 -7.89 -7.35 1.57
N THR A 85 -7.54 -6.41 0.69
CA THR A 85 -7.60 -4.96 0.91
C THR A 85 -8.50 -4.32 -0.12
#